data_AF-A0A382N0J4-F1
#
_entry.id   AF-A0A382N0J4-F1
#
_cell.length_a   1.000
_cell.length_b   1.000
_cell.length_c   1.000
_cell.angle_alpha   90.00
_cell.angle_beta   90.00
_cell.angle_gamma   90.00
#
_symmetry.space_group_name_H-M   'P 1'
#
loop_
_entity.id
_entity.type
_entity.pdbx_description
1 polymer ?
#
loop_
_entity_poly.entity_id
_entity_poly.type
_entity_poly.pdbx_seq_one_letter_code
_entity_poly.pdbx_strand_id
1 'polypeptide(L)'
;VDTGGTFTDGLAVSPDGKRSKIKILSGDEAPLQAIHQLTGTPEGNPLPPVQMRLGTTRGTNALLEEKGAQVVFFVTEGFGDLLRIGDQRRSDLFVLNVRKPSPLHAEVVEVPGRLDAQGNEIKPLRLEQVHDAAADLVAKGRCVAAVMLLHSYQNSSHELAIRDVLLKCGFEYVACSTELAPFIKAVPRAETTVVDAYLGPLMTEYLDGVSKALSGGELLVMNSAGGLVSRGGYRPKDSLLSGPAAGVVGAAAVGKRAGLKQIIAFDMGGTSTDVSRFEGDYNYCQTHRVGRAHLMAPALKIETVAAGGGSISGLDGDLLFVGPQSAGADPGPACYGAGGPLTITDVNLLLGRLDLDSFNLPVFPEAAEARFKEV
;
A
#
# COMPACT_ATOMS: atom_id res chain seq x y z
N VAL A 1 4.69 1.28 15.84
CA VAL A 1 5.80 1.12 14.89
C VAL A 1 5.25 1.41 13.52
N ASP A 2 5.91 2.24 12.75
CA ASP A 2 5.55 2.54 11.37
C ASP A 2 6.76 2.28 10.47
N THR A 3 6.60 1.40 9.48
CA THR A 3 7.67 1.07 8.53
C THR A 3 7.47 1.81 7.22
N GLY A 4 8.23 2.90 7.07
CA GLY A 4 8.32 3.68 5.84
C GLY A 4 9.30 3.07 4.82
N GLY A 5 9.48 3.75 3.69
CA GLY A 5 10.45 3.34 2.66
C GLY A 5 11.92 3.47 3.10
N THR A 6 12.24 4.50 3.90
CA THR A 6 13.63 4.78 4.32
C THR A 6 13.88 4.47 5.79
N PHE A 7 12.94 4.84 6.66
CA PHE A 7 13.08 4.67 8.11
C PHE A 7 11.87 3.96 8.70
N THR A 8 12.14 3.24 9.78
CA THR A 8 11.15 2.66 10.67
C THR A 8 11.14 3.45 11.97
N ASP A 9 9.99 4.03 12.28
CA ASP A 9 9.77 4.84 13.47
C ASP A 9 9.02 4.04 14.53
N GLY A 10 9.54 4.07 15.76
CA GLY A 10 8.98 3.34 16.90
C GLY A 10 8.71 4.26 18.08
N LEU A 11 7.56 4.05 18.73
CA LEU A 11 7.20 4.65 20.01
C LEU A 11 6.71 3.53 20.92
N ALA A 12 7.30 3.42 22.10
CA ALA A 12 6.86 2.51 23.15
C ALA A 12 6.40 3.30 24.38
N VAL A 13 5.44 2.71 25.10
CA VAL A 13 5.01 3.16 26.41
C VAL A 13 5.12 1.96 27.34
N SER A 14 5.98 2.04 28.35
CA SER A 14 6.14 0.99 29.35
C SER A 14 5.00 1.01 30.39
N PRO A 15 4.84 -0.05 31.20
CA PRO A 15 3.77 -0.13 32.21
C PRO A 15 3.77 1.01 33.25
N ASP A 16 4.93 1.61 33.51
CA ASP A 16 5.11 2.79 34.39
C ASP A 16 4.78 4.13 33.68
N GLY A 17 4.39 4.08 32.40
CA GLY A 17 4.04 5.25 31.59
C GLY A 17 5.22 5.95 30.91
N LYS A 18 6.46 5.47 31.09
CA LYS A 18 7.63 6.05 30.42
C LYS A 18 7.55 5.82 28.91
N ARG A 19 7.91 6.86 28.15
CA ARG A 19 7.92 6.83 26.69
C ARG A 19 9.33 6.71 26.16
N SER A 20 9.50 5.81 25.19
CA SER A 20 10.76 5.62 24.46
C SER A 20 10.47 5.75 22.97
N LYS A 21 11.37 6.41 22.24
CA LYS A 21 11.28 6.55 20.78
C LYS A 21 12.53 5.96 20.14
N ILE A 22 12.38 5.43 18.94
CA ILE A 22 13.47 4.92 18.13
C ILE A 22 13.23 5.26 16.66
N LYS A 23 14.33 5.46 15.93
CA LYS A 23 14.35 5.56 14.48
C LYS A 23 15.49 4.71 13.96
N ILE A 24 15.18 3.73 13.13
CA ILE A 24 16.16 2.85 12.48
C ILE A 24 15.94 2.83 10.98
N LEU A 25 16.92 2.34 10.23
CA LEU A 25 16.76 2.12 8.79
C LEU A 25 15.67 1.07 8.55
N SER A 26 14.84 1.31 7.54
CA SER A 26 13.83 0.35 7.13
C SER A 26 14.47 -0.87 6.47
N GLY A 27 13.87 -2.02 6.75
CA GLY A 27 14.24 -3.33 6.23
C GLY A 27 13.24 -4.37 6.71
N ASP A 28 13.39 -5.59 6.24
CA ASP A 28 12.45 -6.68 6.50
C ASP A 28 12.30 -6.98 8.01
N GLU A 29 13.43 -6.90 8.72
CA GLU A 29 13.50 -7.15 10.16
C GLU A 29 13.31 -5.89 11.01
N ALA A 30 13.14 -4.71 10.39
CA ALA A 30 13.08 -3.44 11.12
C ALA A 30 12.00 -3.41 12.23
N PRO A 31 10.77 -3.95 12.05
CA PRO A 31 9.81 -4.01 13.15
C PRO A 31 10.33 -4.80 14.36
N LEU A 32 11.06 -5.88 14.10
CA LEU A 32 11.62 -6.77 15.13
C LEU A 32 12.81 -6.11 15.84
N GLN A 33 13.72 -5.53 15.07
CA GLN A 33 14.84 -4.77 15.63
C GLN A 33 14.34 -3.59 16.48
N ALA A 34 13.31 -2.87 16.00
CA ALA A 34 12.72 -1.77 16.73
C ALA A 34 12.13 -2.22 18.07
N ILE A 35 11.42 -3.36 18.13
CA ILE A 35 10.84 -3.84 19.38
C ILE A 35 11.90 -4.34 20.36
N HIS A 36 12.92 -5.07 19.89
CA HIS A 36 14.05 -5.51 20.72
C HIS A 36 14.75 -4.31 21.38
N GLN A 37 15.02 -3.24 20.63
CA GLN A 37 15.63 -2.04 21.19
C GLN A 37 14.69 -1.27 22.12
N LEU A 38 13.40 -1.17 21.80
CA LEU A 38 12.42 -0.48 22.64
C LEU A 38 12.16 -1.21 23.97
N THR A 39 12.22 -2.54 24.00
CA THR A 39 12.08 -3.35 25.22
C THR A 39 13.40 -3.57 25.94
N GLY A 40 14.54 -3.21 25.33
CA GLY A 40 15.88 -3.53 25.85
C GLY A 40 16.15 -5.04 25.88
N THR A 41 15.46 -5.82 25.05
CA THR A 41 15.63 -7.28 24.96
C THR A 41 16.63 -7.60 23.86
N PRO A 42 17.73 -8.30 24.13
CA PRO A 42 18.69 -8.67 23.08
C PRO A 42 18.03 -9.52 21.99
N GLU A 43 18.52 -9.39 20.75
CA GLU A 43 18.06 -10.22 19.62
C GLU A 43 18.25 -11.71 19.93
N GLY A 44 17.31 -12.54 19.47
CA GLY A 44 17.30 -13.98 19.74
C GLY A 44 16.75 -14.40 21.11
N ASN A 45 16.60 -13.47 22.06
CA ASN A 45 15.88 -13.72 23.31
C ASN A 45 14.37 -13.51 23.15
N PRO A 46 13.53 -14.26 23.90
CA PRO A 46 12.09 -14.08 23.84
C PRO A 46 11.69 -12.66 24.28
N LEU A 47 10.86 -12.01 23.48
CA LEU A 47 10.29 -10.71 23.80
C LEU A 47 9.33 -10.82 25.00
N PRO A 48 9.24 -9.79 25.86
CA PRO A 48 8.18 -9.72 26.85
C PRO A 48 6.80 -9.60 26.16
N PRO A 49 5.69 -9.87 26.87
CA PRO A 49 4.36 -9.65 26.34
C PRO A 49 4.16 -8.18 25.93
N VAL A 50 3.99 -7.93 24.64
CA VAL A 50 3.81 -6.59 24.06
C VAL A 50 2.63 -6.59 23.10
N GLN A 51 1.79 -5.57 23.19
CA GLN A 51 0.85 -5.23 22.12
C GLN A 51 1.55 -4.31 21.11
N MET A 52 1.86 -4.84 19.93
CA MET A 52 2.49 -4.09 18.84
C MET A 52 1.43 -3.56 17.88
N ARG A 53 1.47 -2.25 17.62
CA ARG A 53 0.67 -1.60 16.58
C ARG A 53 1.59 -1.26 15.41
N LEU A 54 1.34 -1.87 14.25
CA LEU A 54 2.21 -1.80 13.08
C LEU A 54 1.49 -1.11 11.90
N GLY A 55 2.04 0.00 11.43
CA GLY A 55 1.79 0.55 10.10
C GLY A 55 2.92 0.18 9.15
N THR A 56 2.62 0.01 7.86
CA THR A 56 3.65 -0.33 6.87
C THR A 56 3.32 0.18 5.48
N THR A 57 4.35 0.67 4.79
CA THR A 57 4.29 1.08 3.38
C THR A 57 4.68 -0.03 2.41
N ARG A 58 5.05 -1.24 2.90
CA ARG A 58 5.53 -2.35 2.05
C ARG A 58 4.57 -2.72 0.93
N GLY A 59 3.27 -2.84 1.21
CA GLY A 59 2.26 -3.15 0.19
C GLY A 59 2.14 -2.06 -0.88
N THR A 60 2.17 -0.79 -0.46
CA THR A 60 2.14 0.37 -1.36
C THR A 60 3.38 0.38 -2.27
N ASN A 61 4.58 0.19 -1.71
CA ASN A 61 5.83 0.18 -2.47
C ASN A 61 5.90 -1.01 -3.45
N ALA A 62 5.45 -2.19 -3.05
CA ALA A 62 5.39 -3.35 -3.93
C ALA A 62 4.52 -3.13 -5.18
N LEU A 63 3.42 -2.37 -5.06
CA LEU A 63 2.61 -1.98 -6.22
C LEU A 63 3.31 -0.93 -7.09
N LEU A 64 3.95 0.07 -6.48
CA LEU A 64 4.64 1.14 -7.20
C LEU A 64 5.88 0.64 -7.95
N GLU A 65 6.63 -0.28 -7.35
CA GLU A 65 7.84 -0.87 -7.92
C GLU A 65 7.54 -2.10 -8.80
N GLU A 66 6.26 -2.46 -8.94
CA GLU A 66 5.83 -3.67 -9.67
C GLU A 66 6.55 -4.95 -9.18
N LYS A 67 6.75 -5.06 -7.87
CA LYS A 67 7.38 -6.21 -7.19
C LYS A 67 6.38 -7.02 -6.36
N GLY A 68 5.44 -7.68 -7.03
CA GLY A 68 4.52 -8.61 -6.39
C GLY A 68 4.46 -9.96 -7.09
N ALA A 69 3.53 -10.78 -6.64
CA ALA A 69 3.38 -12.13 -7.13
C ALA A 69 2.91 -12.17 -8.59
N GLN A 70 3.30 -13.22 -9.31
CA GLN A 70 2.81 -13.49 -10.66
C GLN A 70 1.43 -14.15 -10.58
N VAL A 71 0.40 -13.31 -10.50
CA VAL A 71 -0.98 -13.74 -10.26
C VAL A 71 -1.58 -14.41 -11.49
N VAL A 72 -2.21 -15.57 -11.29
CA VAL A 72 -3.13 -16.18 -12.27
C VAL A 72 -4.56 -15.77 -11.92
N PHE A 73 -5.26 -15.18 -12.88
CA PHE A 73 -6.64 -14.74 -12.71
C PHE A 73 -7.63 -15.79 -13.22
N PHE A 74 -8.33 -16.45 -12.29
CA PHE A 74 -9.41 -17.39 -12.58
C PHE A 74 -10.73 -16.63 -12.66
N VAL A 75 -11.37 -16.66 -13.83
CA VAL A 75 -12.58 -15.89 -14.11
C VAL A 75 -13.61 -16.74 -14.85
N THR A 76 -14.89 -16.40 -14.75
CA THR A 76 -15.94 -17.09 -15.51
C THR A 76 -15.64 -17.12 -17.01
N GLU A 77 -15.87 -18.26 -17.66
CA GLU A 77 -15.75 -18.44 -19.11
C GLU A 77 -16.47 -17.33 -19.91
N GLY A 78 -15.77 -16.75 -20.89
CA GLY A 78 -16.22 -15.61 -21.68
C GLY A 78 -15.88 -14.23 -21.08
N PHE A 79 -15.20 -14.18 -19.94
CA PHE A 79 -14.82 -12.96 -19.23
C PHE A 79 -13.29 -12.81 -19.07
N GLY A 80 -12.49 -13.55 -19.81
CA GLY A 80 -11.03 -13.50 -19.74
C GLY A 80 -10.43 -12.11 -19.96
N ASP A 81 -11.07 -11.30 -20.81
CA ASP A 81 -10.65 -9.94 -21.13
C ASP A 81 -11.18 -8.85 -20.17
N LEU A 82 -11.89 -9.23 -19.10
CA LEU A 82 -12.60 -8.28 -18.23
C LEU A 82 -11.72 -7.13 -17.73
N LEU A 83 -10.53 -7.44 -17.20
CA LEU A 83 -9.60 -6.45 -16.66
C LEU A 83 -8.84 -5.68 -17.74
N ARG A 84 -8.66 -6.26 -18.93
CA ARG A 84 -8.07 -5.58 -20.09
C ARG A 84 -9.03 -4.55 -20.70
N ILE A 85 -10.33 -4.87 -20.70
CA ILE A 85 -11.38 -3.95 -21.14
C ILE A 85 -11.54 -2.82 -20.12
N GLY A 86 -11.63 -3.17 -18.83
CA GLY A 86 -11.80 -2.23 -17.71
C GLY A 86 -13.16 -1.55 -17.72
N ASP A 87 -13.21 -0.29 -17.27
CA ASP A 87 -14.42 0.55 -17.27
C ASP A 87 -14.53 1.46 -18.52
N GLN A 88 -13.63 1.27 -19.49
CA GLN A 88 -13.52 2.04 -20.74
C GLN A 88 -13.28 3.55 -20.57
N ARG A 89 -12.98 4.03 -19.34
CA ARG A 89 -12.62 5.44 -19.15
C ARG A 89 -11.25 5.73 -19.77
N ARG A 90 -11.10 6.92 -20.32
CA ARG A 90 -9.84 7.41 -20.89
C ARG A 90 -9.23 8.42 -19.93
N SER A 91 -7.98 8.19 -19.51
CA SER A 91 -7.20 9.15 -18.72
C SER A 91 -7.05 10.47 -19.46
N ASP A 92 -6.70 10.38 -20.74
CA ASP A 92 -6.46 11.51 -21.62
C ASP A 92 -7.46 11.46 -22.77
N LEU A 93 -8.54 12.24 -22.63
CA LEU A 93 -9.69 12.21 -23.53
C LEU A 93 -9.30 12.47 -25.00
N PHE A 94 -8.24 13.25 -25.22
CA PHE A 94 -7.84 13.73 -26.55
C PHE A 94 -6.66 12.98 -27.18
N VAL A 95 -6.03 12.03 -26.47
CA VAL A 95 -4.88 11.29 -27.02
C VAL A 95 -5.35 10.27 -28.05
N LEU A 96 -4.97 10.44 -29.33
CA LEU A 96 -5.40 9.55 -30.42
C LEU A 96 -4.91 8.11 -30.25
N ASN A 97 -3.70 7.91 -29.72
CA ASN A 97 -3.11 6.60 -29.45
C ASN A 97 -3.26 6.23 -27.97
N VAL A 98 -4.43 5.69 -27.59
CA VAL A 98 -4.72 5.32 -26.19
C VAL A 98 -3.87 4.12 -25.78
N ARG A 99 -2.98 4.33 -24.81
CA ARG A 99 -2.22 3.24 -24.17
C ARG A 99 -2.92 2.84 -22.89
N LYS A 100 -3.50 1.64 -22.86
CA LYS A 100 -4.06 1.07 -21.64
C LYS A 100 -2.93 0.44 -20.81
N PRO A 101 -2.91 0.66 -19.48
CA PRO A 101 -1.99 -0.08 -18.62
C PRO A 101 -2.31 -1.57 -18.69
N SER A 102 -1.27 -2.40 -18.67
CA SER A 102 -1.42 -3.85 -18.54
C SER A 102 -2.05 -4.18 -17.18
N PRO A 103 -2.97 -5.18 -17.13
CA PRO A 103 -3.47 -5.68 -15.86
C PRO A 103 -2.34 -6.21 -14.96
N LEU A 104 -2.59 -6.26 -13.64
CA LEU A 104 -1.62 -6.78 -12.66
C LEU A 104 -1.47 -8.32 -12.70
N HIS A 105 -2.42 -9.04 -13.31
CA HIS A 105 -2.30 -10.49 -13.46
C HIS A 105 -1.36 -10.84 -14.62
N ALA A 106 -0.65 -11.95 -14.49
CA ALA A 106 0.26 -12.44 -15.52
C ALA A 106 -0.47 -13.35 -16.53
N GLU A 107 -1.43 -14.15 -16.06
CA GLU A 107 -2.15 -15.14 -16.87
C GLU A 107 -3.63 -15.17 -16.48
N VAL A 108 -4.47 -15.63 -17.40
CA VAL A 108 -5.92 -15.74 -17.20
C VAL A 108 -6.35 -17.18 -17.48
N VAL A 109 -7.18 -17.72 -16.59
CA VAL A 109 -7.85 -19.01 -16.77
C VAL A 109 -9.35 -18.77 -16.76
N GLU A 110 -9.99 -19.11 -17.87
CA GLU A 110 -11.44 -19.09 -18.00
C GLU A 110 -12.02 -20.40 -17.47
N VAL A 111 -12.85 -20.29 -16.44
CA VAL A 111 -13.41 -21.43 -15.72
C VAL A 111 -14.84 -21.69 -16.20
N PRO A 112 -15.16 -22.90 -16.72
CA PRO A 112 -16.51 -23.26 -17.08
C PRO A 112 -17.39 -23.40 -15.84
N GLY A 113 -18.52 -22.70 -15.87
CA GLY A 113 -19.50 -22.64 -14.80
C GLY A 113 -20.22 -21.30 -14.87
N ARG A 114 -21.49 -21.25 -14.45
CA ARG A 114 -22.25 -20.00 -14.52
C ARG A 114 -23.34 -19.97 -13.46
N LEU A 115 -23.39 -18.85 -12.75
CA LEU A 115 -24.49 -18.47 -11.88
C LEU A 115 -25.34 -17.38 -12.56
N ASP A 116 -26.64 -17.35 -12.25
CA ASP A 116 -27.53 -16.24 -12.59
C ASP A 116 -27.39 -15.08 -11.60
N ALA A 117 -28.14 -13.99 -11.81
CA ALA A 117 -28.10 -12.80 -10.95
C ALA A 117 -28.69 -13.04 -9.54
N GLN A 118 -29.41 -14.14 -9.35
CA GLN A 118 -30.00 -14.60 -8.10
C GLN A 118 -29.09 -15.61 -7.38
N GLY A 119 -27.97 -16.00 -7.99
CA GLY A 119 -27.02 -16.97 -7.44
C GLY A 119 -27.37 -18.44 -7.74
N ASN A 120 -28.38 -18.71 -8.57
CA ASN A 120 -28.71 -20.07 -8.99
C ASN A 120 -27.74 -20.55 -10.07
N GLU A 121 -27.41 -21.83 -10.03
CA GLU A 121 -26.54 -22.45 -11.03
C GLU A 121 -27.26 -22.63 -12.37
N ILE A 122 -26.74 -21.98 -13.42
CA ILE A 122 -27.17 -22.17 -14.82
C ILE A 122 -26.31 -23.24 -15.50
N LYS A 123 -25.00 -23.22 -15.25
CA LYS A 123 -24.02 -24.18 -15.80
C LYS A 123 -23.16 -24.71 -14.66
N PRO A 124 -23.05 -26.03 -14.48
CA PRO A 124 -22.27 -26.61 -13.39
C PRO A 124 -20.78 -26.31 -13.53
N LEU A 125 -20.14 -26.09 -12.40
CA LEU A 125 -18.70 -25.90 -12.31
C LEU A 125 -17.96 -27.19 -12.69
N ARG A 126 -16.92 -27.08 -13.52
CA ARG A 126 -16.09 -28.22 -13.95
C ARG A 126 -14.75 -28.23 -13.21
N LEU A 127 -14.74 -28.73 -11.97
CA LEU A 127 -13.55 -28.75 -11.11
C LEU A 127 -12.37 -29.56 -11.68
N GLU A 128 -12.63 -30.60 -12.46
CA GLU A 128 -11.59 -31.39 -13.13
C GLU A 128 -10.72 -30.51 -14.05
N GLN A 129 -11.34 -29.60 -14.81
CA GLN A 129 -10.59 -28.69 -15.69
C GLN A 129 -9.80 -27.64 -14.92
N VAL A 130 -10.34 -27.19 -13.77
CA VAL A 130 -9.63 -26.30 -12.86
C VAL A 130 -8.40 -27.01 -12.29
N HIS A 131 -8.54 -28.28 -11.90
CA HIS A 131 -7.44 -29.10 -11.40
C HIS A 131 -6.33 -29.28 -12.45
N ASP A 132 -6.70 -29.65 -13.68
CA ASP A 132 -5.72 -29.86 -14.76
C ASP A 132 -4.96 -28.57 -15.08
N ALA A 133 -5.68 -27.45 -15.21
CA ALA A 133 -5.06 -26.14 -15.40
C ALA A 133 -4.15 -25.75 -14.22
N ALA A 134 -4.58 -26.03 -12.99
CA ALA A 134 -3.81 -25.74 -11.79
C ALA A 134 -2.50 -26.54 -11.73
N ALA A 135 -2.53 -27.83 -12.07
CA ALA A 135 -1.34 -28.68 -12.12
C ALA A 135 -0.31 -28.16 -13.14
N ASP A 136 -0.76 -27.77 -14.33
CA ASP A 136 0.08 -27.18 -15.37
C ASP A 136 0.69 -25.83 -14.94
N LEU A 137 -0.07 -25.02 -14.21
CA LEU A 137 0.37 -23.73 -13.69
C LEU A 137 1.40 -23.86 -12.57
N VAL A 138 1.19 -24.78 -11.63
CA VAL A 138 2.15 -25.09 -10.56
C VAL A 138 3.46 -25.60 -11.17
N ALA A 139 3.41 -26.45 -12.20
CA ALA A 139 4.60 -26.91 -12.92
C ALA A 139 5.40 -25.76 -13.59
N LYS A 140 4.74 -24.63 -13.88
CA LYS A 140 5.36 -23.39 -14.40
C LYS A 140 5.78 -22.41 -13.30
N GLY A 141 5.62 -22.78 -12.02
CA GLY A 141 5.90 -21.90 -10.87
C GLY A 141 4.85 -20.81 -10.62
N ARG A 142 3.63 -20.96 -11.17
CA ARG A 142 2.52 -20.02 -10.96
C ARG A 142 1.64 -20.50 -9.83
N CYS A 143 1.97 -20.11 -8.60
CA CYS A 143 1.33 -20.62 -7.39
C CYS A 143 0.46 -19.59 -6.66
N VAL A 144 0.10 -18.48 -7.30
CA VAL A 144 -0.71 -17.42 -6.70
C VAL A 144 -1.92 -17.13 -7.58
N ALA A 145 -3.12 -17.20 -6.99
CA ALA A 145 -4.37 -17.08 -7.72
C ALA A 145 -5.26 -15.95 -7.19
N ALA A 146 -5.93 -15.28 -8.12
CA ALA A 146 -7.10 -14.46 -7.88
C ALA A 146 -8.31 -15.12 -8.54
N VAL A 147 -9.36 -15.39 -7.77
CA VAL A 147 -10.58 -16.06 -8.25
C VAL A 147 -11.74 -15.07 -8.18
N MET A 148 -12.30 -14.70 -9.35
CA MET A 148 -13.50 -13.86 -9.44
C MET A 148 -14.45 -14.44 -10.48
N LEU A 149 -15.52 -15.07 -10.01
CA LEU A 149 -16.61 -15.53 -10.86
C LEU A 149 -17.77 -14.54 -10.86
N LEU A 150 -18.51 -14.48 -11.95
CA LEU A 150 -19.72 -13.68 -12.01
C LEU A 150 -20.76 -14.19 -11.02
N HIS A 151 -21.45 -13.23 -10.38
CA HIS A 151 -22.47 -13.46 -9.36
C HIS A 151 -22.03 -14.26 -8.12
N SER A 152 -20.73 -14.47 -7.93
CA SER A 152 -20.20 -15.14 -6.74
C SER A 152 -20.54 -14.41 -5.43
N TYR A 153 -20.72 -13.08 -5.48
CA TYR A 153 -21.21 -12.29 -4.35
C TYR A 153 -22.60 -12.71 -3.84
N GLN A 154 -23.41 -13.39 -4.67
CA GLN A 154 -24.68 -14.00 -4.25
C GLN A 154 -24.50 -15.44 -3.78
N ASN A 155 -23.63 -16.20 -4.45
CA ASN A 155 -23.37 -17.59 -4.13
C ASN A 155 -21.87 -17.88 -4.31
N SER A 156 -21.17 -18.02 -3.18
CA SER A 156 -19.71 -18.20 -3.14
C SER A 156 -19.25 -19.63 -3.42
N SER A 157 -20.17 -20.60 -3.53
CA SER A 157 -19.83 -22.02 -3.62
C SER A 157 -18.80 -22.36 -4.70
N HIS A 158 -18.94 -21.77 -5.89
CA HIS A 158 -18.00 -22.01 -6.99
C HIS A 158 -16.59 -21.46 -6.72
N GLU A 159 -16.48 -20.23 -6.20
CA GLU A 159 -15.16 -19.65 -5.88
C GLU A 159 -14.45 -20.42 -4.77
N LEU A 160 -15.18 -20.81 -3.72
CA LEU A 160 -14.62 -21.57 -2.61
C LEU A 160 -14.19 -22.98 -3.04
N ALA A 161 -14.97 -23.64 -3.91
CA ALA A 161 -14.60 -24.94 -4.45
C ALA A 161 -13.34 -24.86 -5.33
N ILE A 162 -13.20 -23.82 -6.15
CA ILE A 162 -11.98 -23.56 -6.92
C ILE A 162 -10.80 -23.35 -5.97
N ARG A 163 -10.94 -22.50 -4.95
CA ARG A 163 -9.89 -22.24 -3.96
C ARG A 163 -9.37 -23.52 -3.34
N ASP A 164 -10.28 -24.37 -2.87
CA ASP A 164 -9.91 -25.61 -2.20
C ASP A 164 -9.18 -26.57 -3.15
N VAL A 165 -9.50 -26.57 -4.45
CA VAL A 165 -8.75 -27.31 -5.48
C VAL A 165 -7.37 -26.70 -5.69
N LEU A 166 -7.28 -25.38 -5.90
CA LEU A 166 -6.01 -24.69 -6.15
C LEU A 166 -5.02 -24.90 -4.99
N LEU A 167 -5.48 -24.76 -3.75
CA LEU A 167 -4.65 -25.00 -2.57
C LEU A 167 -4.14 -26.46 -2.51
N LYS A 168 -4.99 -27.44 -2.85
CA LYS A 168 -4.56 -28.85 -2.92
C LYS A 168 -3.55 -29.13 -4.03
N CYS A 169 -3.63 -28.38 -5.13
CA CYS A 169 -2.68 -28.49 -6.25
C CYS A 169 -1.33 -27.81 -5.97
N GLY A 170 -1.19 -27.07 -4.88
CA GLY A 170 0.07 -26.41 -4.50
C GLY A 170 0.10 -24.91 -4.71
N PHE A 171 -1.04 -24.24 -4.91
CA PHE A 171 -1.08 -22.78 -4.82
C PHE A 171 -0.80 -22.35 -3.38
N GLU A 172 0.12 -21.40 -3.22
CA GLU A 172 0.56 -20.86 -1.93
C GLU A 172 -0.40 -19.80 -1.40
N TYR A 173 -1.07 -19.08 -2.32
CA TYR A 173 -2.01 -18.02 -1.98
C TYR A 173 -3.17 -17.99 -2.99
N VAL A 174 -4.40 -17.98 -2.47
CA VAL A 174 -5.61 -17.88 -3.29
C VAL A 174 -6.54 -16.82 -2.71
N ALA A 175 -6.71 -15.73 -3.44
CA ALA A 175 -7.67 -14.68 -3.12
C ALA A 175 -9.02 -14.98 -3.78
N CYS A 176 -10.08 -15.13 -2.99
CA CYS A 176 -11.45 -15.22 -3.50
C CYS A 176 -12.15 -13.87 -3.41
N SER A 177 -12.77 -13.45 -4.50
CA SER A 177 -13.46 -12.16 -4.57
C SER A 177 -14.61 -12.06 -3.57
N THR A 178 -15.28 -13.18 -3.27
CA THR A 178 -16.36 -13.24 -2.28
C THR A 178 -15.91 -12.99 -0.84
N GLU A 179 -14.67 -13.31 -0.51
CA GLU A 179 -14.12 -13.13 0.84
C GLU A 179 -13.55 -11.72 1.05
N LEU A 180 -13.29 -10.99 -0.04
CA LEU A 180 -12.65 -9.67 -0.02
C LEU A 180 -13.62 -8.52 -0.29
N ALA A 181 -14.47 -8.70 -1.30
CA ALA A 181 -15.18 -7.63 -1.98
C ALA A 181 -16.52 -8.14 -2.58
N PRO A 182 -17.48 -8.64 -1.75
CA PRO A 182 -18.71 -9.26 -2.24
C PRO A 182 -19.75 -8.22 -2.73
N PHE A 183 -19.38 -7.39 -3.70
CA PHE A 183 -20.26 -6.41 -4.34
C PHE A 183 -20.49 -6.74 -5.81
N ILE A 184 -21.63 -6.33 -6.37
CA ILE A 184 -22.08 -6.73 -7.72
C ILE A 184 -21.13 -6.36 -8.87
N LYS A 185 -20.37 -5.26 -8.76
CA LYS A 185 -19.56 -4.70 -9.84
C LYS A 185 -18.32 -5.56 -10.17
N ALA A 186 -18.39 -6.32 -11.26
CA ALA A 186 -17.35 -7.31 -11.61
C ALA A 186 -15.93 -6.73 -11.81
N VAL A 187 -15.78 -5.59 -12.49
CA VAL A 187 -14.45 -4.99 -12.77
C VAL A 187 -13.74 -4.59 -11.46
N PRO A 188 -14.26 -3.67 -10.63
CA PRO A 188 -13.57 -3.30 -9.40
C PRO A 188 -13.44 -4.47 -8.42
N ARG A 189 -14.34 -5.46 -8.47
CA ARG A 189 -14.23 -6.69 -7.67
C ARG A 189 -13.01 -7.50 -8.09
N ALA A 190 -12.87 -7.76 -9.40
CA ALA A 190 -11.71 -8.46 -9.95
C ALA A 190 -10.39 -7.69 -9.72
N GLU A 191 -10.37 -6.38 -9.91
CA GLU A 191 -9.17 -5.57 -9.64
C GLU A 191 -8.73 -5.71 -8.18
N THR A 192 -9.68 -5.61 -7.25
CA THR A 192 -9.41 -5.78 -5.80
C THR A 192 -8.89 -7.17 -5.48
N THR A 193 -9.46 -8.23 -6.06
CA THR A 193 -9.01 -9.61 -5.86
C THR A 193 -7.60 -9.85 -6.42
N VAL A 194 -7.29 -9.28 -7.59
CA VAL A 194 -5.95 -9.38 -8.17
C VAL A 194 -4.93 -8.61 -7.33
N VAL A 195 -5.26 -7.40 -6.85
CA VAL A 195 -4.38 -6.62 -5.96
C VAL A 195 -4.08 -7.38 -4.67
N ASP A 196 -5.09 -8.01 -4.08
CA ASP A 196 -4.92 -8.81 -2.86
C ASP A 196 -4.00 -10.01 -3.10
N ALA A 197 -4.24 -10.79 -4.17
CA ALA A 197 -3.38 -11.90 -4.56
C ALA A 197 -1.95 -11.46 -4.87
N TYR A 198 -1.79 -10.33 -5.56
CA TYR A 198 -0.49 -9.78 -5.95
C TYR A 198 0.38 -9.44 -4.73
N LEU A 199 -0.25 -8.93 -3.66
CA LEU A 199 0.40 -8.58 -2.40
C LEU A 199 0.44 -9.73 -1.39
N GLY A 200 -0.36 -10.78 -1.60
CA GLY A 200 -0.62 -11.87 -0.68
C GLY A 200 0.63 -12.51 -0.07
N PRO A 201 1.54 -13.08 -0.87
CA PRO A 201 2.74 -13.73 -0.35
C PRO A 201 3.63 -12.77 0.47
N LEU A 202 3.96 -11.61 -0.10
CA LEU A 202 4.82 -10.61 0.54
C LEU A 202 4.28 -10.16 1.89
N MET A 203 2.99 -9.82 1.95
CA MET A 203 2.36 -9.30 3.17
C MET A 203 2.14 -10.40 4.20
N THR A 204 1.80 -11.62 3.76
CA THR A 204 1.63 -12.78 4.63
C THR A 204 2.95 -13.13 5.31
N GLU A 205 4.02 -13.32 4.54
CA GLU A 205 5.36 -13.64 5.06
C GLU A 205 5.83 -12.59 6.08
N TYR A 206 5.71 -11.31 5.72
CA TYR A 206 6.11 -10.21 6.57
C TYR A 206 5.36 -10.19 7.91
N LEU A 207 4.03 -10.20 7.86
CA LEU A 207 3.22 -10.04 9.06
C LEU A 207 3.21 -11.31 9.92
N ASP A 208 3.33 -12.50 9.32
CA ASP A 208 3.48 -13.75 10.07
C ASP A 208 4.85 -13.83 10.75
N GLY A 209 5.92 -13.38 10.09
CA GLY A 209 7.23 -13.24 10.71
C GLY A 209 7.18 -12.37 11.96
N VAL A 210 6.55 -11.19 11.86
CA VAL A 210 6.37 -10.30 13.02
C VAL A 210 5.48 -10.94 14.09
N SER A 211 4.33 -11.49 13.70
CA SER A 211 3.38 -12.08 14.66
C SER A 211 3.99 -13.25 15.43
N LYS A 212 4.83 -14.07 14.79
CA LYS A 212 5.51 -15.21 15.42
C LYS A 212 6.55 -14.76 16.44
N ALA A 213 7.30 -13.71 16.12
CA ALA A 213 8.33 -13.17 17.00
C ALA A 213 7.76 -12.58 18.31
N LEU A 214 6.53 -12.07 18.28
CA LEU A 214 5.87 -11.48 19.46
C LEU A 214 5.39 -12.51 20.51
N SER A 215 5.57 -13.81 20.27
CA SER A 215 5.31 -14.95 21.18
C SER A 215 4.77 -14.57 22.59
N GLY A 216 3.44 -14.55 22.74
CA GLY A 216 2.74 -14.17 23.98
C GLY A 216 2.20 -12.73 24.02
N GLY A 217 2.56 -11.92 23.04
CA GLY A 217 2.00 -10.60 22.74
C GLY A 217 0.95 -10.62 21.63
N GLU A 218 0.55 -9.43 21.18
CA GLU A 218 -0.48 -9.23 20.17
C GLU A 218 0.03 -8.32 19.04
N LEU A 219 -0.15 -8.74 17.79
CA LEU A 219 0.06 -7.90 16.61
C LEU A 219 -1.27 -7.30 16.15
N LEU A 220 -1.34 -5.97 16.19
CA LEU A 220 -2.39 -5.16 15.57
C LEU A 220 -1.81 -4.40 14.37
N VAL A 221 -2.42 -4.55 13.21
CA VAL A 221 -1.97 -3.93 11.96
C VAL A 221 -2.92 -2.81 11.59
N MET A 222 -2.36 -1.66 11.22
CA MET A 222 -3.11 -0.52 10.71
C MET A 222 -3.63 -0.84 9.31
N ASN A 223 -4.92 -0.57 9.06
CA ASN A 223 -5.53 -0.69 7.74
C ASN A 223 -5.76 0.69 7.10
N SER A 224 -6.08 0.69 5.81
CA SER A 224 -6.39 1.90 5.03
C SER A 224 -7.54 2.75 5.60
N ALA A 225 -8.45 2.14 6.36
CA ALA A 225 -9.56 2.82 7.02
C ALA A 225 -9.18 3.47 8.37
N GLY A 226 -7.91 3.45 8.77
CA GLY A 226 -7.44 4.01 10.04
C GLY A 226 -7.79 3.17 11.27
N GLY A 227 -8.23 1.92 11.05
CA GLY A 227 -8.51 0.95 12.10
C GLY A 227 -7.31 0.03 12.36
N LEU A 228 -7.24 -0.49 13.58
CA LEU A 228 -6.31 -1.56 13.95
C LEU A 228 -7.05 -2.90 13.87
N VAL A 229 -6.48 -3.87 13.16
CA VAL A 229 -7.02 -5.23 13.04
C VAL A 229 -5.98 -6.24 13.48
N SER A 230 -6.42 -7.39 14.01
CA SER A 230 -5.51 -8.49 14.30
C SER A 230 -4.93 -9.07 13.00
N ARG A 231 -3.81 -9.79 13.12
CA ARG A 231 -3.19 -10.49 11.99
C ARG A 231 -4.18 -11.35 11.18
N GLY A 232 -5.06 -12.10 11.84
CA GLY A 232 -6.05 -12.97 11.18
C GLY A 232 -7.16 -12.20 10.44
N GLY A 233 -7.50 -11.00 10.92
CA GLY A 233 -8.47 -10.11 10.28
C GLY A 233 -7.88 -9.28 9.13
N TYR A 234 -6.55 -9.20 9.03
CA TYR A 234 -5.88 -8.41 8.01
C TYR A 234 -5.99 -9.04 6.61
N ARG A 235 -6.15 -8.20 5.60
CA ARG A 235 -6.07 -8.58 4.18
C ARG A 235 -5.06 -7.68 3.47
N PRO A 236 -4.22 -8.22 2.57
CA PRO A 236 -3.23 -7.44 1.84
C PRO A 236 -3.77 -6.21 1.12
N LYS A 237 -4.99 -6.27 0.56
CA LYS A 237 -5.64 -5.10 -0.07
C LYS A 237 -5.82 -3.91 0.89
N ASP A 238 -5.93 -4.18 2.20
CA ASP A 238 -6.17 -3.18 3.23
C ASP A 238 -4.85 -2.58 3.77
N SER A 239 -3.70 -2.96 3.19
CA SER A 239 -2.38 -2.41 3.50
C SER A 239 -2.15 -1.02 2.94
N LEU A 240 -2.88 -0.69 1.87
CA LEU A 240 -2.58 0.44 1.02
C LEU A 240 -2.86 1.75 1.75
N LEU A 241 -1.89 2.66 1.74
CA LEU A 241 -1.99 3.96 2.42
C LEU A 241 -2.23 3.87 3.95
N SER A 242 -1.84 2.76 4.59
CA SER A 242 -2.02 2.58 6.05
C SER A 242 -1.19 3.55 6.91
N GLY A 243 0.00 3.96 6.45
CA GLY A 243 0.84 4.96 7.12
C GLY A 243 0.16 6.34 7.18
N PRO A 244 -0.18 6.94 6.02
CA PRO A 244 -0.95 8.20 5.99
C PRO A 244 -2.26 8.12 6.78
N ALA A 245 -2.98 6.99 6.72
CA ALA A 245 -4.17 6.76 7.52
C ALA A 245 -3.91 6.87 9.04
N ALA A 246 -2.79 6.33 9.54
CA ALA A 246 -2.36 6.49 10.93
C ALA A 246 -2.10 7.97 11.28
N GLY A 247 -1.51 8.73 10.35
CA GLY A 247 -1.29 10.17 10.49
C GLY A 247 -2.61 10.94 10.67
N VAL A 248 -3.63 10.63 9.86
CA VAL A 248 -4.97 11.21 9.99
C VAL A 248 -5.60 10.89 11.35
N VAL A 249 -5.51 9.63 11.79
CA VAL A 249 -6.03 9.19 13.10
C VAL A 249 -5.32 9.91 14.25
N GLY A 250 -3.99 10.06 14.14
CA GLY A 250 -3.17 10.80 15.10
C GLY A 250 -3.56 12.27 15.17
N ALA A 251 -3.67 12.95 14.02
CA ALA A 251 -4.09 14.33 13.92
C ALA A 251 -5.50 14.55 14.50
N ALA A 252 -6.45 13.66 14.18
CA ALA A 252 -7.81 13.69 14.74
C ALA A 252 -7.81 13.52 16.26
N ALA A 253 -6.99 12.61 16.79
CA ALA A 253 -6.87 12.41 18.23
C ALA A 253 -6.29 13.65 18.94
N VAL A 254 -5.27 14.30 18.37
CA VAL A 254 -4.68 15.53 18.91
C VAL A 254 -5.67 16.69 18.81
N GLY A 255 -6.32 16.87 17.66
CA GLY A 255 -7.35 17.90 17.44
C GLY A 255 -8.48 17.80 18.46
N LYS A 256 -9.02 16.59 18.69
CA LYS A 256 -10.05 16.33 19.70
C LYS A 256 -9.59 16.74 21.11
N ARG A 257 -8.34 16.42 21.49
CA ARG A 257 -7.78 16.82 22.80
C ARG A 257 -7.60 18.34 22.92
N ALA A 258 -7.33 19.02 21.81
CA ALA A 258 -7.26 20.47 21.74
C ALA A 258 -8.64 21.15 21.65
N GLY A 259 -9.75 20.39 21.68
CA GLY A 259 -11.10 20.93 21.52
C GLY A 259 -11.46 21.33 20.09
N LEU A 260 -10.63 20.99 19.10
CA LEU A 260 -10.86 21.26 17.69
C LEU A 260 -11.72 20.16 17.07
N LYS A 261 -12.83 20.55 16.45
CA LYS A 261 -13.73 19.61 15.74
C LYS A 261 -13.44 19.53 14.24
N GLN A 262 -12.79 20.55 13.70
CA GLN A 262 -12.43 20.69 12.30
C GLN A 262 -10.93 20.83 12.20
N ILE A 263 -10.27 19.90 11.51
CA ILE A 263 -8.84 19.93 11.27
C ILE A 263 -8.54 19.58 9.83
N ILE A 264 -7.45 20.15 9.33
CA ILE A 264 -6.77 19.71 8.12
C ILE A 264 -5.44 19.15 8.57
N ALA A 265 -5.22 17.85 8.35
CA ALA A 265 -3.89 17.28 8.51
C ALA A 265 -3.09 17.55 7.24
N PHE A 266 -1.85 17.98 7.41
CA PHE A 266 -0.92 18.29 6.34
C PHE A 266 0.41 17.62 6.67
N ASP A 267 0.78 16.61 5.89
CA ASP A 267 2.03 15.87 6.04
C ASP A 267 2.84 16.01 4.75
N MET A 268 3.92 16.80 4.80
CA MET A 268 4.79 17.05 3.66
C MET A 268 6.12 16.33 3.87
N GLY A 269 6.40 15.37 3.01
CA GLY A 269 7.68 14.67 2.93
C GLY A 269 8.64 15.29 1.92
N GLY A 270 9.63 14.50 1.50
CA GLY A 270 10.57 14.89 0.44
C GLY A 270 9.96 14.89 -0.97
N THR A 271 9.01 13.99 -1.27
CA THR A 271 8.50 13.80 -2.64
C THR A 271 7.05 14.22 -2.80
N SER A 272 6.25 14.11 -1.75
CA SER A 272 4.80 14.32 -1.79
C SER A 272 4.30 15.00 -0.54
N THR A 273 3.08 15.53 -0.66
CA THR A 273 2.30 16.08 0.45
C THR A 273 0.97 15.34 0.51
N ASP A 274 0.65 14.81 1.69
CA ASP A 274 -0.62 14.16 2.00
C ASP A 274 -1.49 15.11 2.84
N VAL A 275 -2.72 15.34 2.36
CA VAL A 275 -3.69 16.23 3.01
C VAL A 275 -4.96 15.46 3.33
N SER A 276 -5.49 15.64 4.54
CA SER A 276 -6.77 15.05 4.94
C SER A 276 -7.61 16.03 5.75
N ARG A 277 -8.93 15.79 5.76
CA ARG A 277 -9.90 16.57 6.52
C ARG A 277 -10.60 15.68 7.54
N PHE A 278 -10.68 16.17 8.77
CA PHE A 278 -11.52 15.59 9.80
C PHE A 278 -12.49 16.65 10.33
N GLU A 279 -13.77 16.31 10.41
CA GLU A 279 -14.85 17.19 10.87
C GLU A 279 -15.82 16.42 11.74
N GLY A 280 -15.49 16.25 13.02
CA GLY A 280 -16.26 15.44 13.97
C GLY A 280 -16.19 13.92 13.72
N ASP A 281 -16.09 13.51 12.46
CA ASP A 281 -15.90 12.15 11.98
C ASP A 281 -14.89 12.08 10.83
N TYR A 282 -14.46 10.87 10.51
CA TYR A 282 -13.55 10.57 9.42
C TYR A 282 -14.25 10.62 8.06
N ASN A 283 -13.55 11.17 7.06
CA ASN A 283 -13.99 11.07 5.67
C ASN A 283 -13.41 9.80 5.04
N TYR A 284 -14.27 8.97 4.46
CA TYR A 284 -13.87 7.74 3.79
C TYR A 284 -14.12 7.81 2.29
N CYS A 285 -13.31 7.08 1.54
CA CYS A 285 -13.56 6.71 0.16
C CYS A 285 -13.70 5.20 0.04
N GLN A 286 -14.46 4.75 -0.96
CA GLN A 286 -14.68 3.31 -1.21
C GLN A 286 -13.79 2.78 -2.33
N THR A 287 -13.25 3.67 -3.15
CA THR A 287 -12.39 3.35 -4.30
C THR A 287 -11.16 4.23 -4.23
N HIS A 288 -9.99 3.63 -4.37
CA HIS A 288 -8.73 4.35 -4.37
C HIS A 288 -7.75 3.71 -5.36
N ARG A 289 -6.69 4.45 -5.67
CA ARG A 289 -5.69 4.10 -6.68
C ARG A 289 -4.29 4.21 -6.10
N VAL A 290 -3.47 3.19 -6.31
CA VAL A 290 -2.04 3.19 -5.97
C VAL A 290 -1.26 2.78 -7.21
N GLY A 291 -0.46 3.69 -7.78
CA GLY A 291 0.14 3.46 -9.09
C GLY A 291 -0.93 3.17 -10.14
N ARG A 292 -0.81 2.02 -10.82
CA ARG A 292 -1.81 1.53 -11.78
C ARG A 292 -2.89 0.64 -11.16
N ALA A 293 -2.78 0.31 -9.87
CA ALA A 293 -3.73 -0.55 -9.18
C ALA A 293 -4.98 0.24 -8.80
N HIS A 294 -6.14 -0.32 -9.12
CA HIS A 294 -7.43 0.17 -8.64
C HIS A 294 -8.00 -0.88 -7.70
N LEU A 295 -8.59 -0.45 -6.60
CA LEU A 295 -9.27 -1.36 -5.70
C LEU A 295 -10.43 -0.67 -5.00
N MET A 296 -11.35 -1.50 -4.55
CA MET A 296 -12.53 -1.11 -3.83
C MET A 296 -12.43 -1.67 -2.41
N ALA A 297 -11.88 -0.84 -1.52
CA ALA A 297 -11.83 -1.09 -0.09
C ALA A 297 -12.02 0.24 0.65
N PRO A 298 -12.70 0.25 1.82
CA PRO A 298 -12.82 1.45 2.63
C PRO A 298 -11.44 1.99 3.01
N ALA A 299 -11.19 3.26 2.71
CA ALA A 299 -9.96 3.95 3.05
C ALA A 299 -10.25 5.37 3.53
N LEU A 300 -9.42 5.90 4.42
CA LEU A 300 -9.47 7.32 4.76
C LEU A 300 -9.22 8.16 3.51
N LYS A 301 -10.01 9.21 3.34
CA LYS A 301 -9.88 10.12 2.21
C LYS A 301 -8.67 11.03 2.44
N ILE A 302 -7.61 10.73 1.72
CA ILE A 302 -6.34 11.45 1.72
C ILE A 302 -6.09 11.89 0.29
N GLU A 303 -5.79 13.17 0.11
CA GLU A 303 -5.38 13.74 -1.16
C GLU A 303 -3.87 13.88 -1.17
N THR A 304 -3.21 13.23 -2.12
CA THR A 304 -1.75 13.30 -2.28
C THR A 304 -1.42 14.19 -3.46
N VAL A 305 -0.54 15.18 -3.22
CA VAL A 305 0.04 16.02 -4.27
C VAL A 305 1.51 15.65 -4.43
N ALA A 306 1.98 15.53 -5.68
CA ALA A 306 3.38 15.30 -6.03
C ALA A 306 4.22 16.58 -5.83
N ALA A 307 4.25 17.08 -4.60
CA ALA A 307 5.04 18.21 -4.17
C ALA A 307 5.52 17.95 -2.74
N GLY A 308 6.83 17.92 -2.54
CA GLY A 308 7.50 17.86 -1.24
C GLY A 308 8.81 18.66 -1.24
N GLY A 309 9.62 18.52 -0.20
CA GLY A 309 10.89 19.27 -0.06
C GLY A 309 11.87 19.08 -1.23
N GLY A 310 11.92 17.89 -1.82
CA GLY A 310 12.75 17.54 -2.97
C GLY A 310 12.15 17.90 -4.33
N SER A 311 10.99 18.57 -4.40
CA SER A 311 10.42 18.99 -5.68
C SER A 311 11.39 19.92 -6.40
N ILE A 312 11.70 19.61 -7.64
CA ILE A 312 12.66 20.36 -8.45
C ILE A 312 12.06 21.71 -8.82
N SER A 313 12.82 22.77 -8.59
CA SER A 313 12.44 24.14 -8.92
C SER A 313 13.27 24.64 -10.10
N GLY A 314 12.65 25.36 -11.02
CA GLY A 314 13.35 25.88 -12.20
C GLY A 314 12.51 26.88 -13.01
N LEU A 315 13.01 27.20 -14.20
CA LEU A 315 12.32 28.01 -15.20
C LEU A 315 12.01 27.19 -16.45
N ASP A 316 10.78 27.31 -16.96
CA ASP A 316 10.38 26.87 -18.30
C ASP A 316 10.05 28.12 -19.13
N GLY A 317 11.04 28.57 -19.91
CA GLY A 317 11.03 29.92 -20.48
C GLY A 317 11.06 30.98 -19.37
N ASP A 318 10.06 31.86 -19.33
CA ASP A 318 9.93 32.89 -18.29
C ASP A 318 9.06 32.45 -17.10
N LEU A 319 8.57 31.20 -17.10
CA LEU A 319 7.67 30.70 -16.07
C LEU A 319 8.42 29.90 -15.02
N LEU A 320 8.28 30.31 -13.76
CA LEU A 320 8.78 29.54 -12.63
C LEU A 320 7.91 28.31 -12.40
N PHE A 321 8.54 27.14 -12.30
CA PHE A 321 7.88 25.88 -11.98
C PHE A 321 8.47 25.25 -10.72
N VAL A 322 7.66 24.44 -10.05
CA VAL A 322 8.06 23.60 -8.92
C VAL A 322 7.39 22.24 -9.08
N GLY A 323 8.19 21.19 -9.25
CA GLY A 323 7.72 19.85 -9.58
C GLY A 323 7.14 19.74 -10.99
N PRO A 324 6.49 18.60 -11.32
CA PRO A 324 6.18 17.47 -10.44
C PRO A 324 7.38 16.54 -10.18
N GLN A 325 8.51 16.72 -10.87
CA GLN A 325 9.71 15.92 -10.64
C GLN A 325 10.29 16.20 -9.24
N SER A 326 10.81 15.14 -8.61
CA SER A 326 11.48 15.21 -7.31
C SER A 326 12.91 14.70 -7.42
N ALA A 327 13.83 15.32 -6.69
CA ALA A 327 15.21 14.85 -6.52
C ALA A 327 15.32 13.62 -5.59
N GLY A 328 14.21 13.23 -4.93
CA GLY A 328 14.18 12.09 -4.02
C GLY A 328 15.13 12.23 -2.84
N ALA A 329 15.67 11.11 -2.37
CA ALA A 329 16.72 11.08 -1.35
C ALA A 329 18.14 10.94 -1.95
N ASP A 330 18.23 10.49 -3.21
CA ASP A 330 19.47 10.29 -3.96
C ASP A 330 19.25 10.72 -5.43
N PRO A 331 19.93 11.76 -5.94
CA PRO A 331 20.96 12.55 -5.25
C PRO A 331 20.38 13.50 -4.18
N GLY A 332 19.06 13.68 -4.13
CA GLY A 332 18.38 14.59 -3.21
C GLY A 332 18.55 16.08 -3.55
N PRO A 333 18.06 16.98 -2.68
CA PRO A 333 18.32 18.42 -2.77
C PRO A 333 19.79 18.77 -2.99
N ALA A 334 20.08 19.87 -3.69
CA ALA A 334 21.45 20.30 -3.95
C ALA A 334 22.25 20.47 -2.66
N CYS A 335 21.62 20.99 -1.61
CA CYS A 335 22.19 21.21 -0.29
C CYS A 335 22.61 19.92 0.41
N TYR A 336 22.20 18.74 -0.05
CA TYR A 336 22.70 17.47 0.48
C TYR A 336 24.12 17.16 -0.01
N GLY A 337 24.63 17.90 -0.99
CA GLY A 337 26.02 17.80 -1.45
C GLY A 337 26.32 16.64 -2.40
N ALA A 338 25.31 15.82 -2.75
CA ALA A 338 25.45 14.69 -3.67
C ALA A 338 25.21 15.06 -5.16
N GLY A 339 25.32 16.34 -5.51
CA GLY A 339 25.21 16.82 -6.89
C GLY A 339 23.77 17.04 -7.40
N GLY A 340 22.79 17.05 -6.49
CA GLY A 340 21.38 17.23 -6.80
C GLY A 340 20.99 18.56 -7.49
N PRO A 341 19.76 18.65 -8.03
CA PRO A 341 19.20 19.86 -8.63
C PRO A 341 18.71 20.86 -7.57
N LEU A 342 18.31 22.07 -7.98
CA LEU A 342 17.62 23.03 -7.10
C LEU A 342 16.24 22.49 -6.70
N THR A 343 15.92 22.51 -5.41
CA THR A 343 14.65 22.02 -4.85
C THR A 343 14.00 22.99 -3.85
N ILE A 344 12.78 22.69 -3.38
CA ILE A 344 12.12 23.46 -2.31
C ILE A 344 12.96 23.49 -1.02
N THR A 345 13.64 22.38 -0.66
CA THR A 345 14.52 22.32 0.52
C THR A 345 15.67 23.30 0.39
N ASP A 346 16.28 23.42 -0.81
CA ASP A 346 17.34 24.39 -1.09
C ASP A 346 16.85 25.83 -0.91
N VAL A 347 15.68 26.15 -1.46
CA VAL A 347 15.08 27.48 -1.32
C VAL A 347 14.78 27.78 0.16
N ASN A 348 14.27 26.81 0.92
CA ASN A 348 14.06 26.98 2.36
C ASN A 348 15.37 27.16 3.14
N LEU A 349 16.46 26.52 2.71
CA LEU A 349 17.80 26.71 3.29
C LEU A 349 18.27 28.15 3.06
N LEU A 350 18.25 28.60 1.81
CA LEU A 350 18.71 29.94 1.42
C LEU A 350 17.88 31.06 2.05
N LEU A 351 16.59 30.82 2.29
CA LEU A 351 15.70 31.74 3.00
C LEU A 351 15.84 31.70 4.53
N GLY A 352 16.71 30.84 5.09
CA GLY A 352 16.91 30.71 6.53
C GLY A 352 15.72 30.08 7.27
N ARG A 353 14.90 29.27 6.58
CA ARG A 353 13.72 28.59 7.16
C ARG A 353 14.04 27.20 7.70
N LEU A 354 15.19 26.64 7.35
CA LEU A 354 15.67 25.37 7.88
C LEU A 354 16.44 25.58 9.19
N ASP A 355 16.04 24.84 10.22
CA ASP A 355 16.81 24.73 11.46
C ASP A 355 17.94 23.71 11.28
N LEU A 356 19.16 24.21 11.16
CA LEU A 356 20.35 23.39 10.88
C LEU A 356 20.77 22.53 12.08
N ASP A 357 20.49 22.97 13.31
CA ASP A 357 20.87 22.24 14.52
C ASP A 357 20.02 20.97 14.70
N SER A 358 18.78 21.01 14.19
CA SER A 358 17.84 19.89 14.21
C SER A 358 17.88 19.02 12.95
N PHE A 359 18.68 19.39 11.94
CA PHE A 359 18.75 18.66 10.67
C PHE A 359 19.71 17.46 10.80
N ASN A 360 19.17 16.24 10.65
CA ASN A 360 19.94 15.00 10.87
C ASN A 360 20.98 14.69 9.78
N LEU A 361 21.17 15.58 8.80
CA LEU A 361 22.13 15.45 7.71
C LEU A 361 22.97 16.73 7.63
N PRO A 362 24.26 16.64 7.26
CA PRO A 362 25.03 17.82 6.87
C PRO A 362 24.36 18.49 5.67
N VAL A 363 24.29 19.81 5.69
CA VAL A 363 23.79 20.62 4.58
C VAL A 363 24.84 21.63 4.13
N PHE A 364 24.89 21.86 2.82
CA PHE A 364 25.90 22.68 2.15
C PHE A 364 25.22 23.85 1.43
N PRO A 365 25.10 25.03 2.08
CA PRO A 365 24.49 26.22 1.47
C PRO A 365 25.11 26.61 0.14
N GLU A 366 26.43 26.40 -0.03
CA GLU A 366 27.16 26.74 -1.25
C GLU A 366 26.67 25.92 -2.45
N ALA A 367 26.29 24.65 -2.22
CA ALA A 367 25.73 23.80 -3.28
C ALA A 367 24.32 24.26 -3.69
N ALA A 368 23.49 24.68 -2.74
CA ALA A 368 22.19 25.29 -3.01
C ALA A 368 22.34 26.63 -3.76
N GLU A 369 23.27 27.49 -3.33
CA GLU A 369 23.55 28.76 -4.01
C GLU A 369 24.02 28.57 -5.44
N ALA A 370 24.89 27.58 -5.69
CA ALA A 370 25.37 27.27 -7.02
C ALA A 370 24.21 26.92 -7.96
N ARG A 371 23.32 26.01 -7.54
CA ARG A 371 22.13 25.64 -8.32
C ARG A 371 21.12 26.77 -8.45
N PHE A 372 20.97 27.60 -7.43
CA PHE A 372 20.08 28.77 -7.49
C PHE A 372 20.54 29.81 -8.52
N LYS A 373 21.85 29.94 -8.76
CA LYS A 373 22.41 30.86 -9.77
C LYS A 373 22.33 30.32 -11.21
N GLU A 374 22.10 29.01 -11.38
CA GLU A 374 21.92 28.37 -12.68
C GLU A 374 20.49 28.54 -13.24
N VAL A 375 19.52 28.75 -12.33
CA VAL A 375 18.12 29.07 -12.63
C VAL A 375 17.97 30.58 -12.70
#